data_AF-A0A7C8Z402-F1
#
_entry.id   AF-A0A7C8Z402-F1
#
_cell.length_a   1.000
_cell.length_b   1.000
_cell.length_c   1.000
_cell.angle_alpha   90.00
_cell.angle_beta   90.00
_cell.angle_gamma   90.00
#
_symmetry.space_group_name_H-M   'P 1'
#
loop_
_entity.id
_entity.type
_entity.pdbx_description
1 polymer ?
#
loop_
_entity_poly.entity_id
_entity_poly.type
_entity_poly.pdbx_seq_one_letter_code
_entity_poly.pdbx_strand_id
1 'polypeptide(L)'
;LLDEDSQDNAPAPMPPTEGRFEVVLDNDAIQRLDLSPFQSSTGISSAFSEPEECMERTIGFTIKYDRDDPYDQRELSEFPDIRLWFVRLDATYPWLPVLLDWRAGELARYAAMLVPHQ
;
A
#
# COMPACT_ATOMS: atom_id res chain seq x y z
N LEU A 1 33.43 -26.03 -7.45
CA LEU A 1 33.13 -25.01 -6.43
C LEU A 1 32.12 -24.11 -7.11
N LEU A 2 30.87 -24.21 -6.67
CA LEU A 2 29.69 -23.67 -7.36
C LEU A 2 29.59 -22.17 -7.14
N ASP A 3 29.08 -21.50 -8.16
CA ASP A 3 29.00 -20.06 -8.37
C ASP A 3 28.22 -19.31 -7.27
N GLU A 4 28.82 -18.27 -6.68
CA GLU A 4 28.24 -17.45 -5.60
C GLU A 4 27.51 -16.18 -6.11
N ASP A 5 27.29 -16.02 -7.42
CA ASP A 5 26.71 -14.79 -7.99
C ASP A 5 25.25 -14.93 -8.41
N SER A 6 24.38 -15.31 -7.47
CA SER A 6 22.92 -15.10 -7.60
C SER A 6 22.44 -14.07 -6.59
N GLN A 7 23.06 -12.88 -6.60
CA GLN A 7 22.39 -11.69 -6.08
C GLN A 7 21.29 -11.32 -7.07
N ASP A 8 20.07 -11.57 -6.63
CA ASP A 8 18.78 -11.26 -7.23
C ASP A 8 18.74 -9.80 -7.71
N ASN A 9 19.21 -9.56 -8.94
CA ASN A 9 19.05 -8.29 -9.65
C ASN A 9 17.61 -8.21 -10.15
N ALA A 10 16.66 -8.07 -9.23
CA ALA A 10 15.32 -7.66 -9.58
C ALA A 10 15.42 -6.32 -10.31
N PRO A 11 14.86 -6.17 -11.53
CA PRO A 11 14.85 -4.90 -12.22
C PRO A 11 14.22 -3.84 -11.32
N ALA A 12 14.80 -2.63 -11.31
CA ALA A 12 14.28 -1.52 -10.53
C ALA A 12 12.77 -1.36 -10.78
N PRO A 13 11.95 -1.17 -9.72
CA PRO A 13 10.51 -1.06 -9.86
C PRO A 13 10.19 0.04 -10.88
N MET A 14 9.23 -0.23 -11.76
CA MET A 14 8.83 0.76 -12.76
C MET A 14 8.37 2.04 -12.05
N PRO A 15 8.63 3.22 -12.66
CA PRO A 15 8.15 4.46 -12.09
C PRO A 15 6.62 4.41 -11.92
N PRO A 16 6.08 5.09 -10.88
CA PRO A 16 4.64 5.22 -10.69
C PRO A 16 3.90 5.66 -11.94
N THR A 17 2.67 5.16 -12.09
CA THR A 17 1.79 5.59 -13.18
C THR A 17 1.43 7.08 -13.01
N GLU A 18 1.59 7.87 -14.08
CA GLU A 18 1.22 9.29 -14.08
C GLU A 18 -0.28 9.47 -13.82
N GLY A 19 -0.64 10.45 -12.97
CA GLY A 19 -2.03 10.74 -12.65
C GLY A 19 -2.70 9.77 -11.67
N ARG A 20 -1.93 8.87 -11.03
CA ARG A 20 -2.44 8.00 -9.96
C ARG A 20 -2.91 8.81 -8.76
N PHE A 21 -3.88 8.28 -8.01
CA PHE A 21 -4.21 8.77 -6.69
C PHE A 21 -3.11 8.40 -5.70
N GLU A 22 -2.65 9.37 -4.93
CA GLU A 22 -1.62 9.16 -3.91
C GLU A 22 -2.25 9.28 -2.52
N VAL A 23 -2.32 8.16 -1.81
CA VAL A 23 -2.83 8.11 -0.43
C VAL A 23 -1.65 8.23 0.51
N VAL A 24 -1.60 9.34 1.25
CA VAL A 24 -0.56 9.56 2.26
C VAL A 24 -1.08 9.10 3.62
N LEU A 25 -0.35 8.18 4.25
CA LEU A 25 -0.64 7.67 5.58
C LEU A 25 0.42 8.14 6.55
N ASP A 26 0.00 8.57 7.74
CA ASP A 26 0.88 8.88 8.85
C ASP A 26 0.56 8.00 10.08
N ASN A 27 1.34 8.16 11.13
CA ASN A 27 1.17 7.40 12.37
C ASN A 27 -0.23 7.58 12.99
N ASP A 28 -0.82 8.78 12.96
CA ASP A 28 -2.14 9.02 13.55
C ASP A 28 -3.24 8.29 12.78
N ALA A 29 -3.22 8.38 11.45
CA ALA A 29 -4.15 7.68 10.59
C ALA A 29 -4.06 6.16 10.78
N ILE A 30 -2.84 5.62 10.87
CA ILE A 30 -2.59 4.19 11.09
C ILE A 30 -3.12 3.75 12.46
N GLN A 31 -2.73 4.42 13.54
CA GLN A 31 -3.10 4.05 14.92
C GLN A 31 -4.60 4.11 15.16
N ARG A 32 -5.29 5.05 14.51
CA ARG A 32 -6.74 5.26 14.64
C ARG A 32 -7.54 4.41 13.67
N LEU A 33 -6.87 3.66 12.79
CA LEU A 33 -7.49 2.96 11.68
C LEU A 33 -8.38 3.89 10.82
N ASP A 34 -7.93 5.13 10.64
CA ASP A 34 -8.68 6.16 9.96
C ASP A 34 -8.56 5.98 8.43
N LEU A 35 -9.69 5.81 7.77
CA LEU A 35 -9.77 5.69 6.32
C LEU A 35 -10.02 7.04 5.63
N SER A 36 -10.15 8.12 6.39
CA SER A 36 -10.35 9.47 5.83
C SER A 36 -9.28 9.87 4.80
N PRO A 37 -7.97 9.56 4.97
CA PRO A 37 -6.96 9.92 3.98
C PRO A 37 -7.16 9.18 2.65
N PHE A 38 -7.62 7.93 2.70
CA PHE A 38 -7.95 7.16 1.51
C PHE A 38 -9.15 7.77 0.77
N GLN A 39 -10.22 8.05 1.52
CA GLN A 39 -11.45 8.61 0.98
C GLN A 39 -11.25 10.00 0.38
N SER A 40 -10.48 10.87 1.04
CA SER A 40 -10.21 12.22 0.55
C SER A 40 -9.32 12.22 -0.70
N SER A 41 -8.35 11.31 -0.77
CA SER A 41 -7.38 11.28 -1.87
C SER A 41 -7.95 10.64 -3.13
N THR A 42 -8.81 9.63 -2.98
CA THR A 42 -9.39 8.89 -4.11
C THR A 42 -10.77 9.40 -4.52
N GLY A 43 -11.45 10.18 -3.66
CA GLY A 43 -12.85 10.53 -3.86
C GLY A 43 -13.81 9.35 -3.67
N ILE A 44 -13.29 8.16 -3.35
CA ILE A 44 -14.05 6.93 -3.13
C ILE A 44 -14.56 6.96 -1.69
N SER A 45 -15.61 7.75 -1.46
CA SER A 45 -16.48 7.50 -0.32
C SER A 45 -17.25 6.19 -0.57
N SER A 46 -17.73 5.53 0.48
CA SER A 46 -18.43 4.23 0.40
C SER A 46 -19.70 4.21 -0.50
N ALA A 47 -20.05 5.34 -1.11
CA ALA A 47 -21.07 5.47 -2.14
C ALA A 47 -20.39 5.72 -3.50
N PHE A 48 -20.40 4.69 -4.34
CA PHE A 48 -19.99 4.64 -5.74
C PHE A 48 -19.86 6.02 -6.44
N SER A 49 -18.62 6.49 -6.61
CA SER A 49 -18.26 7.28 -7.79
C SER A 49 -18.49 6.44 -9.05
N GLU A 50 -18.70 7.08 -10.21
CA GLU A 50 -18.96 6.35 -11.44
C GLU A 50 -17.82 5.34 -11.69
N PRO A 51 -18.13 4.05 -11.90
CA PRO A 51 -17.12 2.99 -11.97
C PRO A 51 -16.09 3.23 -13.08
N GLU A 52 -16.47 3.96 -14.12
CA GLU A 52 -15.59 4.36 -15.22
C GLU A 52 -14.47 5.30 -14.74
N GLU A 53 -14.78 6.36 -13.98
CA GLU A 53 -13.77 7.30 -13.44
C GLU A 53 -12.81 6.62 -12.44
N CYS A 54 -13.32 5.63 -11.70
CA CYS A 54 -12.54 4.87 -10.73
C CYS A 54 -11.54 3.92 -11.41
N MET A 55 -11.87 3.41 -12.60
CA MET A 55 -11.03 2.51 -13.39
C MET A 55 -9.96 3.21 -14.24
N GLU A 56 -10.09 4.53 -14.46
CA GLU A 56 -9.14 5.30 -15.26
C GLU A 56 -7.83 5.61 -14.53
N ARG A 57 -7.82 5.53 -13.18
CA ARG A 57 -6.66 5.89 -12.37
C ARG A 57 -6.29 4.77 -11.42
N THR A 58 -4.98 4.60 -11.23
CA THR A 58 -4.45 3.67 -10.23
C THR A 58 -4.27 4.37 -8.88
N ILE A 59 -4.09 3.59 -7.82
CA ILE A 59 -3.88 4.06 -6.46
C ILE A 59 -2.49 3.61 -5.99
N GLY A 60 -1.75 4.54 -5.39
CA GLY A 60 -0.51 4.27 -4.67
C GLY A 60 -0.54 4.79 -3.24
N PHE A 61 0.32 4.23 -2.40
CA PHE A 61 0.45 4.61 -1.00
C PHE A 61 1.83 5.20 -0.69
N THR A 62 1.83 6.34 -0.01
CA THR A 62 3.01 6.90 0.65
C THR A 62 2.82 6.77 2.16
N ILE A 63 3.56 5.85 2.78
CA ILE A 63 3.47 5.57 4.22
C ILE A 63 4.58 6.36 4.93
N LYS A 64 4.22 7.46 5.59
CA LYS A 64 5.07 8.28 6.46
C LYS A 64 4.99 7.76 7.89
N TYR A 65 5.58 6.59 8.11
CA TYR A 65 5.55 5.93 9.41
C TYR A 65 6.84 6.25 10.19
N ASP A 66 6.72 7.05 11.26
CA ASP A 66 7.85 7.34 12.13
C ASP A 66 8.06 6.16 13.09
N ARG A 67 9.22 5.50 12.97
CA ARG A 67 9.62 4.38 13.82
C ARG A 67 10.16 4.90 15.15
N ASP A 68 9.80 4.23 16.25
CA ASP A 68 10.32 4.55 17.59
C ASP A 68 11.85 4.39 17.66
N ASP A 69 12.39 3.36 17.02
CA ASP A 69 13.84 3.14 16.88
C ASP A 69 14.27 3.39 15.42
N PRO A 70 15.14 4.39 15.16
CA PRO A 70 15.62 4.69 13.81
C PRO A 70 16.54 3.58 13.24
N TYR A 71 17.04 2.67 14.07
CA TYR A 71 17.86 1.53 13.64
C TYR A 71 17.03 0.25 13.42
N ASP A 72 15.72 0.31 13.64
CA ASP A 72 14.82 -0.81 13.34
C ASP A 72 14.84 -1.10 11.85
N GLN A 73 15.23 -2.32 11.47
CA GLN A 73 15.38 -2.77 10.08
C GLN A 73 14.13 -3.49 9.55
N ARG A 74 13.11 -3.68 10.39
CA ARG A 74 11.88 -4.36 10.00
C ARG A 74 11.25 -3.71 8.77
N GLU A 75 10.73 -4.55 7.88
CA GLU A 75 9.90 -4.09 6.77
C GLU A 75 8.58 -3.54 7.31
N LEU A 76 7.94 -2.64 6.56
CA LEU A 76 6.67 -2.02 7.01
C LEU A 76 5.57 -3.07 7.25
N SER A 77 5.58 -4.18 6.52
CA SER A 77 4.65 -5.29 6.71
C SER A 77 4.87 -6.03 8.03
N GLU A 78 6.02 -5.91 8.68
CA GLU A 78 6.24 -6.54 9.99
C GLU A 78 5.62 -5.73 11.14
N PHE A 79 5.11 -4.52 10.88
CA PHE A 79 4.42 -3.69 11.88
C PHE A 79 2.92 -4.03 11.93
N PRO A 80 2.41 -4.48 13.09
CA PRO A 80 1.06 -5.02 13.19
C PRO A 80 -0.03 -3.96 13.02
N ASP A 81 0.23 -2.71 13.41
CA ASP A 81 -0.66 -1.57 13.28
C ASP A 81 -0.82 -1.13 11.83
N ILE A 82 0.29 -1.05 11.07
CA ILE A 82 0.25 -0.80 9.62
C ILE A 82 -0.61 -1.88 8.94
N ARG A 83 -0.33 -3.15 9.24
CA ARG A 83 -1.11 -4.27 8.71
C ARG A 83 -2.59 -4.19 9.07
N LEU A 84 -2.90 -3.86 10.32
CA LEU A 84 -4.28 -3.74 10.78
C LEU A 84 -5.05 -2.65 10.01
N TRP A 85 -4.37 -1.55 9.67
CA TRP A 85 -4.94 -0.51 8.82
C TRP A 85 -5.28 -1.06 7.42
N PHE A 86 -4.37 -1.79 6.78
CA PHE A 86 -4.62 -2.43 5.48
C PHE A 86 -5.71 -3.50 5.52
N VAL A 87 -5.79 -4.29 6.60
CA VAL A 87 -6.89 -5.25 6.81
C VAL A 87 -8.24 -4.54 6.90
N ARG A 88 -8.31 -3.40 7.60
CA ARG A 88 -9.54 -2.60 7.66
C ARG A 88 -9.89 -2.03 6.28
N LEU A 89 -8.90 -1.56 5.54
CA LEU A 89 -9.10 -1.07 4.17
C LEU A 89 -9.66 -2.17 3.28
N ASP A 90 -9.08 -3.37 3.30
CA ASP A 90 -9.53 -4.55 2.54
C ASP A 90 -10.97 -4.94 2.89
N ALA A 91 -11.29 -4.97 4.19
CA ALA A 91 -12.64 -5.27 4.66
C ALA A 91 -13.67 -4.23 4.21
N THR A 92 -13.26 -2.97 4.02
CA THR A 92 -14.15 -1.87 3.60
C THR A 92 -14.26 -1.80 2.07
N TYR A 93 -13.18 -2.10 1.35
CA TYR A 93 -13.06 -1.97 -0.11
C TYR A 93 -12.43 -3.24 -0.71
N PRO A 94 -13.12 -4.40 -0.71
CA PRO A 94 -12.54 -5.68 -1.11
C PRO A 94 -12.14 -5.77 -2.61
N TRP A 95 -12.62 -4.81 -3.42
CA TRP A 95 -12.28 -4.69 -4.84
C TRP A 95 -11.03 -3.84 -5.10
N LEU A 96 -10.45 -3.21 -4.07
CA LEU A 96 -9.29 -2.33 -4.16
C LEU A 96 -8.09 -2.93 -4.91
N PRO A 97 -7.75 -4.24 -4.80
CA PRO A 97 -6.61 -4.81 -5.52
C PRO A 97 -6.62 -4.56 -7.03
N VAL A 98 -7.80 -4.40 -7.64
CA VAL A 98 -7.96 -4.13 -9.08
C VAL A 98 -7.48 -2.72 -9.46
N LEU A 99 -7.49 -1.76 -8.52
CA LEU A 99 -7.14 -0.36 -8.78
C LEU A 99 -5.73 0.02 -8.32
N LEU A 100 -4.99 -0.89 -7.70
CA LEU A 100 -3.63 -0.60 -7.25
C LEU A 100 -2.70 -0.34 -8.45
N ASP A 101 -1.68 0.49 -8.24
CA ASP A 101 -0.62 0.68 -9.24
C ASP A 101 0.33 -0.53 -9.25
N TRP A 102 -0.05 -1.56 -10.00
CA TRP A 102 0.71 -2.82 -10.07
C TRP A 102 2.12 -2.61 -10.62
N ARG A 103 2.31 -1.60 -11.48
CA ARG A 103 3.61 -1.28 -12.07
C ARG A 103 4.60 -0.80 -11.01
N ALA A 104 4.11 -0.05 -10.03
CA ALA A 104 4.88 0.44 -8.89
C ALA A 104 5.02 -0.59 -7.75
N GLY A 105 4.49 -1.81 -7.90
CA GLY A 105 4.56 -2.85 -6.89
C GLY A 105 3.56 -2.70 -5.75
N GLU A 106 2.54 -1.84 -5.87
CA GLU A 106 1.54 -1.60 -4.83
C GLU A 106 0.75 -2.88 -4.50
N LEU A 107 0.49 -3.74 -5.50
CA LEU A 107 -0.17 -5.03 -5.28
C LEU A 107 0.66 -5.96 -4.37
N ALA A 108 1.97 -6.04 -4.61
CA ALA A 108 2.85 -6.87 -3.80
C ALA A 108 2.92 -6.35 -2.36
N ARG A 109 3.04 -5.02 -2.18
CA ARG A 109 2.99 -4.38 -0.86
C ARG A 109 1.66 -4.66 -0.16
N TYR A 110 0.55 -4.48 -0.86
CA TYR A 110 -0.79 -4.73 -0.32
C TYR A 110 -0.94 -6.18 0.15
N ALA A 111 -0.53 -7.15 -0.68
CA ALA A 111 -0.55 -8.56 -0.31
C ALA A 111 0.33 -8.85 0.91
N ALA A 112 1.54 -8.28 0.97
CA ALA A 112 2.44 -8.43 2.12
C ALA A 112 1.81 -7.92 3.43
N MET A 113 0.95 -6.90 3.38
CA MET A 113 0.24 -6.40 4.56
C MET A 113 -0.87 -7.35 5.05
N LEU A 114 -1.50 -8.08 4.14
CA LEU A 114 -2.62 -8.99 4.48
C LEU A 114 -2.14 -10.38 4.91
N VAL A 115 -0.98 -10.82 4.43
CA VAL A 115 -0.44 -12.14 4.79
C VAL A 115 0.06 -12.13 6.25
N PRO A 116 -0.30 -13.14 7.07
CA PRO A 116 0.27 -13.30 8.40
C PRO A 116 1.77 -13.61 8.31
N HIS A 117 2.59 -12.77 8.95
CA HIS A 117 3.98 -13.12 9.25
C HIS A 117 4.00 -14.19 10.35
N GLN A 118 4.89 -15.18 10.21
CA GLN A 118 5.07 -16.30 11.15
C GLN A 118 6.06 -15.93 12.26
#